data_AF-A0A925B5K3-F1
#
_entry.id   AF-A0A925B5K3-F1
#
_cell.length_a   1.000
_cell.length_b   1.000
_cell.length_c   1.000
_cell.angle_alpha   90.00
_cell.angle_beta   90.00
_cell.angle_gamma   90.00
#
_symmetry.space_group_name_H-M   'P 1'
#
loop_
_entity.id
_entity.type
_entity.pdbx_description
1 polymer ?
#
loop_
_entity_poly.entity_id
_entity_poly.type
_entity_poly.pdbx_seq_one_letter_code
_entity_poly.pdbx_strand_id
1 'polypeptide(L)' 'MPNEIDFRPDALEFLADPFPLYRRLREQDPVHWSPRLKSWVLTRYDDIKAVCLDREISSDRLRPFFATLPG' A
#
# COMPACT_ATOMS: atom_id res chain seq x y z
N MET A 1 -12.70 -6.10 17.17
CA MET A 1 -11.80 -6.32 16.02
C MET A 1 -11.88 -5.06 15.17
N PRO A 2 -10.77 -4.36 14.89
CA PRO A 2 -10.85 -3.20 14.01
C PRO A 2 -11.39 -3.66 12.65
N ASN A 3 -12.32 -2.88 12.08
CA ASN A 3 -12.98 -3.15 10.80
C ASN A 3 -11.96 -3.58 9.75
N GLU A 4 -12.04 -4.83 9.28
CA GLU A 4 -11.17 -5.32 8.21
C GLU A 4 -11.62 -4.66 6.89
N ILE A 5 -10.93 -3.59 6.48
CA ILE A 5 -11.14 -2.97 5.19
C ILE A 5 -10.52 -3.88 4.13
N ASP A 6 -11.34 -4.47 3.25
CA ASP A 6 -10.84 -5.28 2.15
C ASP A 6 -10.39 -4.38 0.98
N PHE A 7 -9.07 -4.19 0.83
CA PHE A 7 -8.50 -3.39 -0.26
C PHE A 7 -8.49 -4.19 -1.57
N ARG A 8 -9.52 -3.98 -2.40
CA ARG A 8 -9.71 -4.60 -3.73
C ARG A 8 -9.59 -3.60 -4.89
N PRO A 9 -8.36 -3.23 -5.29
CA PRO A 9 -8.15 -2.24 -6.35
C PRO A 9 -8.53 -2.74 -7.77
N ASP A 10 -8.85 -4.03 -7.91
CA ASP A 10 -9.28 -4.69 -9.15
C ASP A 10 -10.81 -4.78 -9.28
N ALA A 11 -11.56 -4.46 -8.24
CA ALA A 11 -13.01 -4.59 -8.26
C ALA A 11 -13.64 -3.50 -9.15
N LEU A 12 -14.72 -3.83 -9.89
CA LEU A 12 -15.34 -2.91 -10.84
C LEU A 12 -15.85 -1.64 -10.13
N GLU A 13 -16.38 -1.78 -8.92
CA GLU A 13 -16.82 -0.65 -8.10
C GLU A 13 -15.67 0.29 -7.74
N PHE A 14 -14.48 -0.24 -7.47
CA PHE A 14 -13.30 0.56 -7.17
C PHE A 14 -12.77 1.26 -8.42
N LEU A 15 -12.77 0.56 -9.56
CA LEU A 15 -12.38 1.14 -10.84
C LEU A 15 -13.33 2.25 -11.30
N ALA A 16 -14.62 2.13 -10.98
CA ALA A 16 -15.63 3.15 -11.26
C ALA A 16 -15.50 4.38 -10.34
N ASP A 17 -15.34 4.16 -9.03
CA ASP A 17 -15.11 5.23 -8.06
C ASP A 17 -14.25 4.77 -6.86
N PRO A 18 -12.95 5.08 -6.84
CA PRO A 18 -12.05 4.65 -5.78
C PRO A 18 -12.09 5.56 -4.55
N PHE A 19 -12.65 6.77 -4.66
CA PHE A 19 -12.55 7.79 -3.60
C PHE A 19 -13.26 7.43 -2.30
N PRO A 20 -14.43 6.74 -2.30
CA PRO A 20 -15.07 6.28 -1.08
C PRO A 20 -14.18 5.34 -0.26
N LEU A 21 -13.48 4.41 -0.93
CA LEU A 21 -12.58 3.47 -0.24
C LEU A 21 -11.37 4.20 0.33
N TYR A 22 -10.74 5.09 -0.45
CA TYR A 22 -9.63 5.89 0.04
C TYR A 22 -10.01 6.79 1.23
N ARG A 23 -11.22 7.36 1.22
CA ARG A 23 -11.73 8.15 2.34
C ARG A 23 -11.83 7.30 3.61
N ARG A 24 -12.42 6.11 3.51
CA ARG A 24 -12.52 5.15 4.62
C ARG A 24 -11.13 4.76 5.16
N LEU A 25 -10.19 4.43 4.28
CA LEU A 25 -8.82 4.09 4.67
C LEU A 25 -8.17 5.25 5.43
N ARG A 26 -8.22 6.48 4.91
CA ARG A 26 -7.62 7.65 5.60
C ARG A 26 -8.21 7.93 7.00
N GLU A 27 -9.50 7.70 7.15
CA GLU A 27 -10.25 7.92 8.40
C GLU A 27 -10.02 6.81 9.43
N GLN A 28 -9.98 5.54 9.01
CA GLN A 28 -10.08 4.39 9.90
C GLN A 28 -8.79 3.56 9.98
N ASP A 29 -8.07 3.41 8.88
CA ASP A 29 -6.87 2.55 8.77
C ASP A 29 -5.90 3.12 7.72
N PRO A 30 -5.19 4.22 8.05
CA PRO A 30 -4.42 4.98 7.06
C PRO A 30 -3.14 4.28 6.58
N VAL A 31 -2.65 3.30 7.36
CA VAL A 31 -1.48 2.45 7.07
C VAL A 31 -1.97 1.00 7.12
N HIS A 32 -2.60 0.59 6.02
CA HIS A 32 -3.34 -0.65 5.95
C HIS A 32 -2.47 -1.80 5.43
N TRP A 33 -2.44 -2.93 6.13
CA TRP A 33 -1.86 -4.16 5.56
C TRP A 33 -2.89 -4.83 4.66
N SER A 34 -2.59 -4.95 3.36
CA SER A 34 -3.42 -5.71 2.42
C SER A 34 -2.92 -7.16 2.35
N PRO A 35 -3.65 -8.17 2.86
CA PRO A 35 -3.26 -9.58 2.74
C PRO A 35 -3.20 -10.03 1.28
N ARG A 36 -4.08 -9.47 0.44
CA ARG A 36 -4.18 -9.79 -0.98
C ARG A 36 -2.96 -9.32 -1.78
N LEU A 37 -2.48 -8.11 -1.51
CA LEU A 37 -1.26 -7.58 -2.13
C LEU A 37 0.02 -8.01 -1.40
N LYS A 38 -0.12 -8.61 -0.20
CA LYS A 38 0.98 -8.90 0.73
C LYS A 38 1.88 -7.67 0.92
N SER A 39 1.25 -6.50 1.04
CA SER A 39 1.92 -5.20 1.03
C SER A 39 1.19 -4.20 1.90
N TRP A 40 1.93 -3.23 2.42
CA TRP A 40 1.38 -2.06 3.11
C TRP A 40 0.81 -1.06 2.09
N VAL A 41 -0.34 -0.47 2.42
CA VAL A 41 -1.05 0.54 1.63
C VAL A 41 -1.15 1.79 2.49
N LEU A 42 -0.43 2.84 2.09
CA LEU A 42 -0.46 4.15 2.75
C LEU A 42 -1.41 5.09 2.00
N THR A 43 -2.28 5.79 2.73
CA THR A 43 -3.33 6.63 2.11
C THR A 43 -3.31 8.10 2.54
N ARG A 44 -2.56 8.45 3.58
CA ARG A 44 -2.36 9.86 3.99
C ARG A 44 -1.18 10.46 3.25
N TYR A 45 -1.33 11.72 2.87
CA TYR A 45 -0.33 12.45 2.13
C TYR A 45 1.01 12.53 2.87
N ASP A 46 0.99 12.83 4.17
CA ASP A 46 2.20 12.98 4.97
C ASP A 46 3.01 11.67 5.05
N ASP A 47 2.33 10.54 5.23
CA ASP A 47 2.96 9.21 5.28
C ASP A 47 3.60 8.86 3.92
N ILE A 48 2.87 9.09 2.83
CA ILE A 48 3.38 8.85 1.47
C ILE A 48 4.60 9.73 1.20
N LYS A 49 4.53 11.01 1.54
CA LYS A 49 5.63 11.96 1.35
C LYS A 49 6.87 11.56 2.14
N ALA A 50 6.71 11.14 3.40
CA ALA A 50 7.81 10.66 4.22
C ALA A 50 8.50 9.46 3.58
N VAL A 51 7.74 8.45 3.15
CA VAL A 51 8.27 7.24 2.51
C VAL A 51 8.95 7.55 1.17
N CYS A 52 8.36 8.42 0.34
CA CYS A 52 8.96 8.79 -0.94
C CYS A 52 10.28 9.56 -0.82
N LEU A 53 10.52 10.21 0.31
CA LEU A 53 11.74 10.98 0.58
C LEU A 53 12.76 10.20 1.42
N ASP A 54 12.37 9.05 1.97
CA ASP A 54 13.24 8.18 2.75
C ASP A 54 14.25 7.48 1.83
N ARG A 55 15.53 7.59 2.17
CA ARG A 55 16.63 6.96 1.40
C ARG A 55 16.78 5.47 1.69
N GLU A 56 16.23 4.99 2.79
CA GLU A 56 16.23 3.56 3.15
C GLU A 56 15.12 2.79 2.40
N ILE A 57 14.14 3.51 1.83
CA ILE A 57 13.07 2.92 1.03
C ILE A 57 13.41 3.01 -0.46
N SER A 58 13.25 1.90 -1.17
CA SER A 58 13.52 1.81 -2.61
C SER A 58 12.38 1.14 -3.35
N SER A 59 12.08 1.64 -4.55
CA SER A 59 11.20 0.96 -5.51
C SER A 59 11.90 -0.15 -6.30
N ASP A 60 13.23 -0.25 -6.20
CA ASP A 60 14.02 -1.27 -6.88
C ASP A 60 13.86 -2.64 -6.22
N ARG A 61 13.06 -3.48 -6.87
CA ARG A 61 12.83 -4.86 -6.43
C ARG A 61 13.81 -5.87 -7.03
N LEU A 62 14.52 -5.50 -8.10
CA LEU A 62 15.35 -6.43 -8.86
C LEU A 62 16.76 -6.55 -8.28
N ARG A 63 17.40 -5.42 -7.95
CA ARG A 63 18.76 -5.43 -7.37
C ARG A 63 18.85 -6.26 -6.08
N PRO A 64 17.95 -6.10 -5.09
CA PRO A 64 17.98 -6.92 -3.87
C PRO A 64 17.72 -8.40 -4.17
N PHE A 65 16.79 -8.70 -5.09
CA PHE A 65 16.48 -10.08 -5.48
C PHE A 65 17.71 -10.79 -6.04
N PHE A 66 18.39 -10.20 -7.02
CA PHE A 66 19.60 -10.80 -7.61
C PHE A 66 20.75 -10.95 -6.60
N ALA A 67 20.88 -10.02 -5.65
CA ALA A 67 21.90 -10.11 -4.59
C ALA A 67 21.69 -11.29 -3.64
N THR A 68 20.48 -11.86 -3.58
CA THR A 68 20.14 -13.00 -2.69
C THR A 68 20.25 -14.38 -3.34
N LEU A 69 20.53 -14.46 -4.65
CA LEU A 69 20.71 -15.75 -5.32
C LEU A 69 22.08 -16.34 -4.99
N PRO A 70 22.15 -17.65 -4.63
CA PRO A 70 23.43 -18.34 -4.53
C PRO A 70 24.08 -18.45 -5.93
N GLY A 71 25.38 -18.16 -5.99
CA GLY A 71 26.20 -18.29 -7.20
C GLY A 71 26.53 -19.71 -7.57
#